data_AF-A0A832XE91-F1
#
_entry.id   AF-A0A832XE91-F1
#
_cell.length_a   1.000
_cell.length_b   1.000
_cell.length_c   1.000
_cell.angle_alpha   90.00
_cell.angle_beta   90.00
_cell.angle_gamma   90.00
#
_symmetry.space_group_name_H-M   'P 1'
#
loop_
_entity.id
_entity.type
_entity.pdbx_description
1 polymer ?
#
loop_
_entity_poly.entity_id
_entity_poly.type
_entity_poly.pdbx_seq_one_letter_code
_entity_poly.pdbx_strand_id
1 'polypeptide(L)' 'VSSLEIENLIKIAKDRGAAGAKLTGAGGGGCIIALSNKPEVVKKAFSDAGFDAFIVRTNQEGVRYEQ' A
#
# COMPACT_ATOMS: atom_id res chain seq x y z
N VAL A 1 -13.49 -10.83 -1.66
CA VAL A 1 -14.12 -10.01 -0.58
C VAL A 1 -13.32 -8.73 -0.42
N SER A 2 -13.98 -7.56 -0.52
CA SER A 2 -13.40 -6.23 -0.26
C SER A 2 -14.19 -5.57 0.88
N SER A 3 -13.57 -4.69 1.65
CA SER A 3 -14.23 -3.88 2.70
C SER A 3 -14.26 -2.41 2.28
N LEU A 4 -15.12 -1.61 2.91
CA LEU A 4 -15.21 -0.17 2.63
C LEU A 4 -13.88 0.55 2.89
N GLU A 5 -13.14 0.12 3.91
CA GLU A 5 -11.81 0.66 4.24
C GLU A 5 -10.80 0.43 3.11
N ILE A 6 -10.81 -0.77 2.50
CA ILE A 6 -9.93 -1.11 1.38
C ILE A 6 -10.28 -0.25 0.15
N GLU A 7 -11.56 -0.10 -0.18
CA GLU A 7 -11.99 0.73 -1.30
C GLU A 7 -11.61 2.21 -1.07
N ASN A 8 -11.74 2.71 0.15
CA ASN A 8 -11.32 4.06 0.52
C ASN A 8 -9.82 4.25 0.34
N LEU A 9 -8.99 3.33 0.82
CA LEU A 9 -7.53 3.39 0.66
C LEU A 9 -7.11 3.30 -0.81
N ILE A 10 -7.75 2.45 -1.63
CA ILE A 10 -7.50 2.38 -3.07
C ILE A 10 -7.83 3.72 -3.74
N LYS A 11 -8.95 4.35 -3.36
CA LYS A 11 -9.34 5.66 -3.88
C LYS A 11 -8.32 6.74 -3.50
N ILE A 12 -7.91 6.81 -2.22
CA ILE A 12 -6.90 7.77 -1.74
C ILE A 12 -5.59 7.60 -2.52
N ALA A 13 -5.14 6.36 -2.75
CA ALA A 13 -3.92 6.08 -3.51
C ALA A 13 -4.01 6.64 -4.94
N LYS A 14 -5.11 6.35 -5.64
CA LYS A 14 -5.35 6.81 -7.02
C LYS A 14 -5.44 8.33 -7.10
N ASP A 15 -6.17 8.97 -6.18
CA ASP A 15 -6.30 10.44 -6.09
C ASP A 15 -4.96 11.15 -5.81
N ARG A 16 -3.95 10.40 -5.37
CA ARG A 16 -2.58 10.89 -5.11
C ARG A 16 -1.58 10.46 -6.17
N GLY A 17 -2.05 9.91 -7.29
CA GLY A 17 -1.22 9.59 -8.46
C GLY A 17 -0.53 8.23 -8.40
N ALA A 18 -1.01 7.30 -7.57
CA ALA A 18 -0.59 5.90 -7.69
C ALA A 18 -1.06 5.33 -9.04
N ALA A 19 -0.19 4.56 -9.70
CA ALA A 19 -0.53 3.83 -10.92
C ALA A 19 -1.61 2.76 -10.68
N GLY A 20 -1.65 2.23 -9.45
CA GLY A 20 -2.68 1.30 -9.01
C GLY A 20 -2.53 0.97 -7.53
N ALA A 21 -3.57 0.40 -6.96
CA ALA A 21 -3.56 -0.15 -5.60
C ALA A 21 -4.42 -1.42 -5.54
N LYS A 22 -4.04 -2.36 -4.69
CA LYS A 22 -4.74 -3.63 -4.50
C LYS A 22 -4.66 -4.10 -3.06
N LEU A 23 -5.67 -4.83 -2.62
CA LEU A 23 -5.60 -5.68 -1.44
C LEU A 23 -4.50 -6.75 -1.59
N THR A 24 -3.80 -7.01 -0.49
CA THR A 24 -2.91 -8.18 -0.34
C THR A 24 -3.58 -9.26 0.51
N GLY A 25 -3.45 -10.54 0.14
CA GLY A 25 -4.06 -11.67 0.86
C GLY A 25 -5.44 -12.09 0.34
N ALA A 26 -6.18 -12.87 1.15
CA ALA A 26 -7.41 -13.57 0.74
C ALA A 26 -8.67 -12.68 0.72
N GLY A 27 -8.72 -11.57 1.47
CA GLY A 27 -9.94 -10.78 1.65
C GLY A 27 -10.21 -10.40 3.11
N GLY A 28 -11.09 -9.41 3.33
CA GLY A 28 -11.71 -9.13 4.64
C GLY A 28 -11.01 -8.08 5.52
N GLY A 29 -9.87 -7.55 5.10
CA GLY A 29 -9.10 -6.53 5.84
C GLY A 29 -7.59 -6.71 5.64
N GLY A 30 -6.79 -6.01 6.43
CA GLY A 30 -5.32 -6.15 6.47
C GLY A 30 -4.57 -5.10 5.66
N CYS A 31 -3.59 -5.54 4.85
CA CYS A 31 -2.67 -4.66 4.13
C CYS A 31 -3.08 -4.43 2.68
N ILE A 32 -2.85 -3.22 2.18
CA ILE A 32 -2.90 -2.92 0.74
C ILE A 32 -1.50 -2.59 0.22
N ILE A 33 -1.31 -2.74 -1.09
CA ILE A 33 -0.13 -2.22 -1.80
C ILE A 33 -0.59 -1.16 -2.79
N ALA A 34 0.09 -0.01 -2.79
CA ALA A 34 -0.07 1.05 -3.78
C ALA A 34 1.25 1.24 -4.55
N LEU A 35 1.20 1.19 -5.88
CA LEU A 35 2.35 1.40 -6.75
C LEU A 35 2.38 2.86 -7.19
N SER A 36 3.45 3.59 -6.87
CA SER A 36 3.56 5.01 -7.17
C SER A 36 5.02 5.41 -7.44
N ASN A 37 5.20 6.37 -8.36
CA ASN A 37 6.48 7.05 -8.59
C ASN A 37 6.76 8.15 -7.54
N LYS A 38 5.77 8.46 -6.68
CA LYS A 38 5.86 9.43 -5.58
C LYS A 38 5.34 8.78 -4.29
N PRO A 39 5.99 7.72 -3.79
CA PRO A 39 5.47 6.91 -2.68
C PRO A 39 5.30 7.71 -1.38
N GLU A 40 6.06 8.78 -1.18
CA GLU A 40 5.97 9.68 -0.02
C GLU A 40 4.64 10.44 0.02
N VAL A 41 4.13 10.86 -1.14
CA VAL A 41 2.83 11.55 -1.27
C VAL A 41 1.69 10.61 -0.89
N VAL A 42 1.76 9.36 -1.35
CA VAL A 42 0.76 8.33 -1.04
C VAL A 42 0.83 7.93 0.43
N LYS A 43 2.05 7.70 0.97
CA LYS A 43 2.25 7.41 2.39
C LYS A 43 1.63 8.51 3.27
N LYS A 44 1.93 9.78 2.98
CA LYS A 44 1.37 10.90 3.76
C LYS A 44 -0.15 10.89 3.72
N ALA A 45 -0.75 10.66 2.55
CA ALA A 45 -2.21 10.63 2.42
C ALA A 45 -2.87 9.49 3.20
N PHE A 46 -2.22 8.32 3.31
CA PHE A 46 -2.68 7.23 4.17
C PHE A 46 -2.58 7.59 5.66
N SER A 47 -1.45 8.17 6.08
CA SER A 47 -1.27 8.63 7.47
C SER A 47 -2.25 9.74 7.84
N ASP A 48 -2.50 10.71 6.95
CA ASP A 48 -3.51 11.76 7.15
C ASP A 48 -4.94 11.19 7.25
N ALA A 49 -5.19 10.02 6.66
CA ALA A 49 -6.46 9.30 6.75
C ALA A 49 -6.54 8.33 7.96
N GLY A 50 -5.52 8.30 8.82
CA GLY A 50 -5.48 7.49 10.03
C GLY A 50 -4.93 6.07 9.85
N PHE A 51 -4.25 5.79 8.74
CA PHE A 51 -3.68 4.47 8.44
C PHE A 51 -2.15 4.46 8.53
N ASP A 52 -1.61 3.37 9.07
CA ASP A 52 -0.18 3.11 9.04
C ASP A 52 0.30 2.75 7.63
N ALA A 53 1.40 3.36 7.21
CA ALA A 53 1.98 3.14 5.90
C ALA A 53 3.51 3.23 5.93
N PHE A 54 4.15 2.34 5.18
CA PHE A 54 5.59 2.31 4.98
C PHE A 54 5.91 2.14 3.49
N ILE A 55 7.09 2.60 3.08
CA ILE A 55 7.53 2.56 1.69
C ILE A 55 8.43 1.35 1.53
N VAL A 56 8.15 0.54 0.51
CA VAL A 56 8.99 -0.58 0.09
C VAL A 56 9.44 -0.39 -1.35
N ARG A 57 10.56 -1.02 -1.70
CA ARG A 57 11.04 -1.13 -3.07
C ARG A 57 10.91 -2.58 -3.53
N THR A 58 10.59 -2.79 -4.79
CA THR A 58 10.58 -4.13 -5.39
C THR A 58 12.01 -4.60 -5.67
N ASN A 59 12.16 -5.88 -6.03
CA ASN A 59 13.45 -6.47 -6.41
C ASN A 59 14.53 -6.35 -5.32
N GLN A 60 14.13 -6.55 -4.06
CA GLN A 60 15.07 -6.69 -2.95
C GLN A 60 15.56 -8.14 -2.89
N GLU A 61 16.74 -8.34 -2.33
CA GLU A 61 17.29 -9.68 -2.14
C GLU A 61 16.39 -10.50 -1.20
N GLY A 62 16.20 -11.77 -1.56
CA GLY A 62 15.40 -12.71 -0.78
C GLY A 62 16.15 -13.26 0.43
N VAL A 63 15.69 -14.41 0.93
CA VAL A 63 16.26 -15.05 2.12
C VAL A 63 17.76 -15.33 1.95
N ARG A 64 18.54 -15.12 3.02
CA ARG A 64 19.97 -15.43 3.11
C ARG A 64 20.25 -16.19 4.40
N TYR A 65 21.26 -17.06 4.37
CA TYR A 65 21.82 -17.63 5.58
C TYR A 65 22.76 -16.61 6.21
N GLU A 66 22.49 -16.22 7.45
CA GLU A 66 23.44 -15.49 8.29
C GLU A 66 24.38 -16.52 8.93
N GLN A 67 25.69 -16.37 8.73
CA GLN A 67 26.73 -17.18 9.39
C GLN A 67 27.15 -16.54 10.70
#